data_AF-A0A1G9QFA8-F1
#
_entry.id   AF-A0A1G9QFA8-F1
#
_cell.length_a   1.000
_cell.length_b   1.000
_cell.length_c   1.000
_cell.angle_alpha   90.00
_cell.angle_beta   90.00
_cell.angle_gamma   90.00
#
_symmetry.space_group_name_H-M   'P 1'
#
loop_
_entity.id
_entity.type
_entity.pdbx_description
1 polymer ?
#
loop_
_entity_poly.entity_id
_entity_poly.type
_entity_poly.pdbx_seq_one_letter_code
_entity_poly.pdbx_strand_id
1 'polypeptide(L)'
;MIRRLILLLLAAGTLLSCGGTKTDTSEKTAPAAEAPSPEPEKKVSYDALFSYAREAGLRADSTDPQKTLVELGYGHAPVPLKYTARKLSPDSAVVAKALQAYSEEKKDWMAGLEPSDSTYLLLKEAWKRLNTTGEKDSAAVVAQTLNARRWMHRQTQKAPRSVYVNTRGAYLVGRDSAGNNVLRMRVVVGKPDKPTPAMDTYATQLITHPYWNVPRSIAVEEMLPKIQRDARFLERNNIEVIDAKGNLVDPESVRWGKLSVAKFPYRLRQDTGGDNSLGLLKVELKNPLAIYLHDTNARYLFARQKRWRSHGCVRVQHPADLANFLAGKPLLDSEMFTEPSDKEPPKAHRLPERIPVFLLYLGADIDENGKLVFYPDVYGWDKKGE
;
A
#
# COMPACT_ATOMS: atom_id res chain seq x y z
N MET A 1 53.21 4.65 5.93
CA MET A 1 54.30 5.02 6.87
C MET A 1 53.70 5.97 7.91
N ILE A 2 53.33 5.49 9.10
CA ILE A 2 54.11 5.39 10.35
C ILE A 2 53.87 6.58 11.30
N ARG A 3 53.13 6.28 12.38
CA ARG A 3 53.23 6.67 13.81
C ARG A 3 53.12 8.14 14.28
N ARG A 4 52.23 8.32 15.29
CA ARG A 4 52.40 8.85 16.68
C ARG A 4 53.63 9.75 16.92
N LEU A 5 53.58 10.84 17.72
CA LEU A 5 53.38 10.86 19.17
C LEU A 5 53.43 12.31 19.74
N ILE A 6 52.92 12.46 20.97
CA ILE A 6 52.92 13.58 21.94
C ILE A 6 54.33 14.04 22.40
N LEU A 7 54.51 15.33 22.79
CA LEU A 7 55.39 15.85 23.88
C LEU A 7 55.05 17.36 24.13
N LEU A 8 54.58 17.76 25.32
CA LEU A 8 55.28 18.34 26.50
C LEU A 8 55.72 19.82 26.42
N LEU A 9 55.66 20.48 27.59
CA LEU A 9 56.54 21.53 28.20
C LEU A 9 55.63 22.39 29.11
N LEU A 10 55.95 22.80 30.34
CA LEU A 10 57.20 22.82 31.11
C LEU A 10 56.88 23.04 32.59
N ALA A 11 57.71 22.47 33.46
CA ALA A 11 57.78 22.70 34.90
C ALA A 11 58.97 23.63 35.24
N ALA A 12 58.87 24.34 36.37
CA ALA A 12 59.97 24.77 37.25
C ALA A 12 59.34 25.53 38.44
N GLY A 13 59.76 25.42 39.70
CA GLY A 13 60.87 24.72 40.32
C GLY A 13 60.77 24.82 41.85
N THR A 14 61.46 23.91 42.50
CA THR A 14 61.60 23.62 43.94
C THR A 14 62.31 24.74 44.72
N LEU A 15 62.08 24.89 46.03
CA LEU A 15 62.91 24.46 47.19
C LEU A 15 62.29 25.15 48.45
N LEU A 16 62.40 24.77 49.73
CA LEU A 16 62.75 23.57 50.50
C LEU A 16 62.49 23.92 52.01
N SER A 17 62.22 22.90 52.85
CA SER A 17 62.60 22.80 54.28
C SER A 17 61.67 23.24 55.43
N CYS A 18 61.20 22.19 56.13
CA CYS A 18 61.11 21.92 57.58
C CYS A 18 60.36 22.82 58.59
N GLY A 19 59.46 22.18 59.35
CA GLY A 19 59.24 22.48 60.78
C GLY A 19 57.89 22.04 61.36
N GLY A 20 57.92 21.20 62.41
CA GLY A 20 57.05 21.39 63.59
C GLY A 20 55.76 20.55 63.76
N THR A 21 55.90 19.46 64.50
CA THR A 21 55.08 19.01 65.68
C THR A 21 53.54 19.11 65.73
N LYS A 22 52.96 17.93 66.00
CA LYS A 22 51.61 17.55 66.47
C LYS A 22 50.84 18.55 67.36
N THR A 23 49.52 18.64 67.13
CA THR A 23 48.50 18.64 68.21
C THR A 23 47.24 17.91 67.74
N ASP A 24 46.68 17.15 68.66
CA ASP A 24 45.55 16.24 68.56
C ASP A 24 44.27 16.98 68.98
N THR A 25 43.22 16.95 68.16
CA THR A 25 41.88 17.41 68.57
C THR A 25 40.84 16.42 68.06
N SER A 26 40.24 15.71 69.01
CA SER A 26 39.13 14.79 68.79
C SER A 26 37.84 15.58 68.59
N GLU A 27 37.27 15.56 67.38
CA GLU A 27 35.94 16.08 67.10
C GLU A 27 34.96 14.91 66.92
N LYS A 28 33.94 14.84 67.79
CA LYS A 28 32.90 13.81 67.78
C LYS A 28 32.03 13.96 66.53
N THR A 29 32.04 12.94 65.68
CA THR A 29 31.16 12.84 64.50
C THR A 29 29.77 12.36 64.94
N ALA A 30 28.72 13.15 64.62
CA ALA A 30 27.33 12.72 64.74
C ALA A 30 26.99 11.65 63.67
N PRO A 31 26.08 10.69 63.94
CA PRO A 31 25.76 9.64 62.99
C PRO A 31 25.04 10.21 61.76
N ALA A 32 25.51 9.82 60.58
CA ALA A 32 24.92 10.17 59.30
C ALA A 32 23.50 9.62 59.20
N ALA A 33 22.55 10.48 58.84
CA ALA A 33 21.18 10.09 58.52
C ALA A 33 21.22 9.16 57.29
N GLU A 34 20.64 7.96 57.46
CA GLU A 34 20.49 6.95 56.42
C GLU A 34 19.60 7.54 55.31
N ALA A 35 20.13 7.58 54.08
CA ALA A 35 19.38 8.06 52.93
C ALA A 35 18.13 7.19 52.72
N PRO A 36 16.95 7.77 52.42
CA PRO A 36 15.75 6.99 52.18
C PRO A 36 16.01 6.01 51.04
N SER A 37 15.71 4.72 51.30
CA SER A 37 15.78 3.67 50.29
C SER A 37 14.87 4.06 49.10
N PRO A 38 15.31 3.87 47.85
CA PRO A 38 14.48 4.19 46.69
C PRO A 38 13.16 3.42 46.79
N GLU A 39 12.04 4.13 46.68
CA GLU A 39 10.71 3.51 46.61
C GLU A 39 10.71 2.44 45.51
N PRO A 40 10.10 1.27 45.74
CA PRO A 40 10.06 0.21 44.74
C PRO A 40 9.36 0.73 43.48
N GLU A 41 10.07 0.71 42.35
CA GLU A 41 9.50 1.07 41.05
C GLU A 41 8.18 0.31 40.83
N LYS A 42 7.07 1.03 40.75
CA LYS A 42 5.74 0.46 40.52
C LYS A 42 5.77 -0.30 39.19
N LYS A 43 5.81 -1.64 39.26
CA LYS A 43 5.87 -2.49 38.08
C LYS A 43 4.58 -2.32 37.27
N VAL A 44 4.67 -1.64 36.13
CA VAL A 44 3.53 -1.36 35.24
C VAL A 44 2.97 -2.68 34.71
N SER A 45 1.66 -2.91 34.90
CA SER A 45 0.95 -4.02 34.25
C SER A 45 0.50 -3.63 32.83
N TYR A 46 0.68 -4.55 31.89
CA TYR A 46 0.28 -4.40 30.50
C TYR A 46 -0.98 -5.23 30.14
N ASP A 47 -1.67 -5.80 31.12
CA ASP A 47 -2.85 -6.65 30.89
C ASP A 47 -3.98 -5.90 30.18
N ALA A 48 -4.16 -4.61 30.49
CA ALA A 48 -5.12 -3.75 29.82
C ALA A 48 -4.71 -3.46 28.36
N LEU A 49 -3.42 -3.22 28.08
CA LEU A 49 -2.89 -3.11 26.72
C LEU A 49 -3.15 -4.37 25.90
N PHE A 50 -2.83 -5.55 26.45
CA PHE A 50 -3.06 -6.82 25.75
C PHE A 50 -4.55 -7.10 25.56
N SER A 51 -5.39 -6.73 26.53
CA SER A 51 -6.85 -6.83 26.40
C SER A 51 -7.38 -5.90 25.31
N TYR A 52 -6.89 -4.66 25.26
CA TYR A 52 -7.21 -3.73 24.19
C TYR A 52 -6.74 -4.24 22.82
N ALA A 53 -5.55 -4.83 22.72
CA ALA A 53 -5.05 -5.43 21.48
C ALA A 53 -5.95 -6.56 20.97
N ARG A 54 -6.41 -7.43 21.87
CA ARG A 54 -7.41 -8.46 21.57
C ARG A 54 -8.74 -7.84 21.12
N GLU A 55 -9.20 -6.80 21.81
CA GLU A 55 -10.37 -5.98 21.43
C GLU A 55 -10.17 -5.17 20.14
N ALA A 56 -8.94 -5.03 19.64
CA ALA A 56 -8.63 -4.36 18.40
C ALA A 56 -8.46 -5.37 17.25
N GLY A 57 -8.82 -6.64 17.48
CA GLY A 57 -8.75 -7.71 16.50
C GLY A 57 -7.34 -8.23 16.21
N LEU A 58 -6.36 -7.92 17.05
CA LEU A 58 -5.01 -8.49 16.93
C LEU A 58 -4.97 -9.90 17.51
N ARG A 59 -4.09 -10.74 16.95
CA ARG A 59 -3.81 -12.06 17.51
C ARG A 59 -3.07 -11.89 18.82
N ALA A 60 -3.50 -12.61 19.85
CA ALA A 60 -3.03 -12.46 21.24
C ALA A 60 -1.69 -13.15 21.52
N ASP A 61 -0.80 -13.26 20.55
CA ASP A 61 0.42 -14.08 20.66
C ASP A 61 1.62 -13.33 21.26
N SER A 62 1.55 -12.00 21.36
CA SER A 62 2.62 -11.18 21.94
C SER A 62 2.38 -10.87 23.42
N THR A 63 3.33 -11.26 24.26
CA THR A 63 3.46 -10.78 25.66
C THR A 63 4.39 -9.56 25.77
N ASP A 64 4.86 -9.02 24.64
CA ASP A 64 5.71 -7.84 24.55
C ASP A 64 4.82 -6.60 24.31
N PRO A 65 4.82 -5.60 25.21
CA PRO A 65 4.01 -4.39 25.07
C PRO A 65 4.46 -3.49 23.92
N GLN A 66 5.76 -3.42 23.63
CA GLN A 66 6.28 -2.62 22.51
C GLN A 66 5.87 -3.26 21.18
N LYS A 67 6.02 -4.58 21.06
CA LYS A 67 5.53 -5.31 19.88
C LYS A 67 4.03 -5.12 19.71
N THR A 68 3.25 -5.21 20.79
CA THR A 68 1.79 -5.00 20.77
C THR A 68 1.40 -3.61 20.27
N LEU A 69 2.09 -2.56 20.73
CA LEU A 69 1.89 -1.19 20.24
C LEU A 69 2.22 -1.03 18.77
N VAL A 70 3.29 -1.70 18.31
CA VAL A 70 3.63 -1.73 16.89
C VAL A 70 2.49 -2.35 16.09
N GLU A 71 1.95 -3.49 16.52
CA GLU A 71 0.85 -4.15 15.80
C GLU A 71 -0.43 -3.33 15.81
N LEU A 72 -0.73 -2.67 16.92
CA LEU A 72 -1.89 -1.79 17.10
C LEU A 72 -1.83 -0.55 16.20
N GLY A 73 -0.68 0.11 16.12
CA GLY A 73 -0.55 1.31 15.30
C GLY A 73 -0.31 1.02 13.83
N TYR A 74 0.53 0.03 13.54
CA TYR A 74 1.12 -0.15 12.21
C TYR A 74 0.58 -1.34 11.44
N GLY A 75 -0.02 -2.32 12.12
CA GLY A 75 -0.49 -3.57 11.52
C GLY A 75 0.59 -4.38 10.81
N HIS A 76 0.18 -5.54 10.31
CA HIS A 76 0.99 -6.45 9.52
C HIS A 76 0.62 -6.39 8.04
N ALA A 77 1.49 -6.94 7.18
CA ALA A 77 1.23 -7.01 5.75
C ALA A 77 -0.08 -7.79 5.50
N PRO A 78 -1.10 -7.19 4.86
CA PRO A 78 -2.36 -7.88 4.61
C PRO A 78 -2.15 -9.09 3.72
N VAL A 79 -2.74 -10.24 4.04
CA VAL A 79 -2.62 -11.44 3.21
C VAL A 79 -3.73 -11.45 2.15
N PRO A 80 -3.44 -11.79 0.87
CA PRO A 80 -2.13 -12.11 0.32
C PRO A 80 -1.45 -10.90 -0.34
N LEU A 81 -0.42 -10.30 0.28
CA LEU A 81 0.42 -9.28 -0.37
C LEU A 81 1.50 -9.96 -1.23
N LYS A 82 1.38 -9.87 -2.56
CA LYS A 82 2.38 -10.45 -3.49
C LYS A 82 3.58 -9.53 -3.72
N TYR A 83 3.42 -8.23 -3.50
CA TYR A 83 4.47 -7.25 -3.74
C TYR A 83 4.33 -6.04 -2.81
N THR A 84 5.46 -5.55 -2.31
CA THR A 84 5.55 -4.32 -1.51
C THR A 84 6.70 -3.48 -2.06
N ALA A 85 6.40 -2.31 -2.62
CA ALA A 85 7.40 -1.43 -3.21
C ALA A 85 8.27 -0.73 -2.14
N ARG A 86 7.69 -0.43 -0.98
CA ARG A 86 8.38 0.18 0.16
C ARG A 86 7.85 -0.40 1.47
N LYS A 87 8.74 -0.87 2.34
CA LYS A 87 8.40 -1.15 3.74
C LYS A 87 8.87 0.04 4.56
N LEU A 88 7.94 0.88 5.00
CA LEU A 88 8.24 1.83 6.08
C LEU A 88 8.31 1.05 7.39
N SER A 89 9.40 1.24 8.13
CA SER A 89 9.54 0.71 9.48
C SER A 89 8.64 1.49 10.44
N PRO A 90 8.16 0.86 11.53
CA PRO A 90 7.53 1.57 12.64
C PRO A 90 8.43 2.72 13.12
N ASP A 91 7.85 3.86 13.46
CA ASP A 91 8.60 4.95 14.06
C ASP A 91 8.81 4.64 15.55
N SER A 92 10.00 4.16 15.89
CA SER A 92 10.35 3.77 17.26
C SER A 92 10.13 4.89 18.27
N ALA A 93 10.24 6.16 17.88
CA ALA A 93 9.99 7.30 18.77
C ALA A 93 8.50 7.46 19.07
N VAL A 94 7.63 7.27 18.08
CA VAL A 94 6.17 7.30 18.28
C VAL A 94 5.73 6.14 19.16
N VAL A 95 6.27 4.93 18.93
CA VAL A 95 5.97 3.75 19.76
C VAL A 95 6.44 3.96 21.20
N ALA A 96 7.65 4.47 21.41
CA ALA A 96 8.17 4.76 22.74
C ALA A 96 7.33 5.80 23.49
N LYS A 97 6.89 6.86 22.79
CA LYS A 97 6.01 7.89 23.36
C LYS A 97 4.65 7.31 23.77
N ALA A 98 4.08 6.42 22.97
CA ALA A 98 2.84 5.74 23.30
C ALA A 98 2.98 4.80 24.50
N LEU A 99 4.09 4.06 24.58
CA LEU A 99 4.39 3.19 25.71
C LEU A 99 4.55 3.99 27.00
N GLN A 100 5.26 5.12 26.93
CA GLN A 100 5.39 6.05 28.05
C GLN A 100 4.02 6.61 28.47
N ALA A 101 3.21 7.10 27.53
CA ALA A 101 1.88 7.61 27.83
C ALA A 101 0.97 6.54 28.48
N TYR A 102 1.06 5.29 28.03
CA TYR A 102 0.38 4.16 28.66
C TYR A 102 0.87 3.93 30.10
N SER A 103 2.19 3.93 30.32
CA SER A 103 2.78 3.75 31.66
C SER A 103 2.41 4.87 32.65
N GLU A 104 2.12 6.06 32.13
CA GLU A 104 1.65 7.22 32.89
C GLU A 104 0.11 7.26 33.04
N GLU A 105 -0.58 6.17 32.66
CA GLU A 105 -2.05 6.03 32.73
C GLU A 105 -2.84 7.14 31.98
N LYS A 106 -2.21 7.77 30.96
CA LYS A 106 -2.87 8.79 30.13
C LYS A 106 -3.94 8.17 29.25
N LYS A 107 -5.14 8.76 29.17
CA LYS A 107 -6.27 8.19 28.40
C LYS A 107 -6.03 8.12 26.88
N ASP A 108 -5.11 8.90 26.34
CA ASP A 108 -4.86 9.10 24.92
C ASP A 108 -3.56 8.46 24.43
N TRP A 109 -3.05 7.43 25.12
CA TRP A 109 -1.79 6.75 24.77
C TRP A 109 -1.75 6.18 23.33
N MET A 110 -2.91 5.96 22.70
CA MET A 110 -3.04 5.54 21.29
C MET A 110 -3.13 6.69 20.29
N ALA A 111 -3.24 7.95 20.75
CA ALA A 111 -3.39 9.10 19.88
C ALA A 111 -2.19 9.22 18.93
N GLY A 112 -2.47 9.20 17.63
CA GLY A 112 -1.45 9.28 16.58
C GLY A 112 -0.77 7.95 16.21
N LEU A 113 -1.06 6.85 16.91
CA LEU A 113 -0.64 5.51 16.49
C LEU A 113 -1.64 4.85 15.55
N GLU A 114 -2.93 4.90 15.90
CA GLU A 114 -3.99 4.30 15.09
C GLU A 114 -4.52 5.26 14.01
N PRO A 115 -5.08 4.74 12.90
CA PRO A 115 -5.90 5.54 12.02
C PRO A 115 -7.05 6.18 12.81
N SER A 116 -7.35 7.44 12.52
CA SER A 116 -8.45 8.19 13.14
C SER A 116 -9.58 8.50 12.17
N ASP A 117 -9.52 7.99 10.94
CA ASP A 117 -10.53 8.22 9.92
C ASP A 117 -11.87 7.53 10.27
N SER A 118 -12.98 8.12 9.81
CA SER A 118 -14.33 7.66 10.13
C SER A 118 -14.59 6.20 9.72
N THR A 119 -13.98 5.75 8.61
CA THR A 119 -14.13 4.36 8.16
C THR A 119 -13.50 3.39 9.15
N TYR A 120 -12.30 3.70 9.63
CA TYR A 120 -11.63 2.89 10.64
C TYR A 120 -12.41 2.81 11.96
N LEU A 121 -12.95 3.93 12.44
CA LEU A 121 -13.75 3.97 13.68
C LEU A 121 -15.02 3.11 13.55
N LEU A 122 -15.75 3.24 12.44
CA LEU A 122 -16.94 2.42 12.16
C LEU A 122 -16.61 0.93 12.05
N LEU A 123 -15.46 0.56 11.48
CA LEU A 123 -14.99 -0.82 11.46
C LEU A 123 -14.71 -1.35 12.87
N LYS A 124 -14.12 -0.53 13.75
CA LYS A 124 -13.87 -0.91 15.16
C LYS A 124 -15.16 -1.15 15.92
N GLU A 125 -16.15 -0.27 15.76
CA GLU A 125 -17.48 -0.44 16.37
C GLU A 125 -18.19 -1.70 15.86
N ALA A 126 -18.18 -1.89 14.53
CA ALA A 126 -18.74 -3.07 13.89
C ALA A 126 -18.07 -4.36 14.39
N TRP A 127 -16.75 -4.38 14.46
CA TRP A 127 -15.98 -5.51 14.98
C TRP A 127 -16.35 -5.82 16.44
N LYS A 128 -16.41 -4.79 17.30
CA LYS A 128 -16.75 -4.95 18.73
C LYS A 128 -18.15 -5.54 18.90
N ARG A 129 -19.12 -5.06 18.12
CA ARG A 129 -20.48 -5.59 18.10
C ARG A 129 -20.50 -7.06 17.71
N LEU A 130 -19.87 -7.43 16.60
CA LEU A 130 -19.81 -8.83 16.12
C LEU A 130 -19.13 -9.76 17.13
N ASN A 131 -18.08 -9.29 17.81
CA ASN A 131 -17.39 -10.07 18.81
C ASN A 131 -18.26 -10.31 20.06
N THR A 132 -19.09 -9.32 20.43
CA THR A 132 -20.03 -9.38 21.54
C THR A 132 -21.24 -10.27 21.23
N THR A 133 -21.73 -10.27 19.99
CA THR A 133 -22.84 -11.12 19.54
C THR A 133 -22.43 -12.56 19.20
N GLY A 134 -21.13 -12.89 19.27
CA GLY A 134 -20.62 -14.23 19.01
C GLY A 134 -20.41 -14.57 17.53
N GLU A 135 -20.50 -13.59 16.62
CA GLU A 135 -20.32 -13.75 15.17
C GLU A 135 -18.82 -13.78 14.81
N LYS A 136 -18.10 -14.80 15.29
CA LYS A 136 -16.63 -14.87 15.24
C LYS A 136 -16.06 -14.82 13.82
N ASP A 137 -16.67 -15.50 12.86
CA ASP A 137 -16.19 -15.51 11.46
C ASP A 137 -16.30 -14.12 10.83
N SER A 138 -17.46 -13.47 10.99
CA SER A 138 -17.69 -12.09 10.54
C SER A 138 -16.71 -11.12 11.21
N ALA A 139 -16.48 -11.26 12.51
CA ALA A 139 -15.52 -10.45 13.25
C ALA A 139 -14.08 -10.66 12.73
N ALA A 140 -13.69 -11.89 12.39
CA ALA A 140 -12.38 -12.18 11.82
C ALA A 140 -12.17 -11.52 10.46
N VAL A 141 -13.20 -11.51 9.59
CA VAL A 141 -13.15 -10.81 8.30
C VAL A 141 -13.00 -9.30 8.49
N VAL A 142 -13.72 -8.70 9.45
CA VAL A 142 -13.58 -7.27 9.77
C VAL A 142 -12.20 -6.96 10.34
N ALA A 143 -11.63 -7.84 11.16
CA ALA A 143 -10.28 -7.68 11.72
C ALA A 143 -9.19 -7.62 10.63
N GLN A 144 -9.33 -8.39 9.55
CA GLN A 144 -8.42 -8.31 8.40
C GLN A 144 -8.43 -6.92 7.76
N THR A 145 -9.61 -6.31 7.64
CA THR A 145 -9.76 -4.94 7.10
C THR A 145 -9.20 -3.89 8.07
N LEU A 146 -9.41 -4.03 9.37
CA LEU A 146 -8.78 -3.18 10.38
C LEU A 146 -7.25 -3.23 10.29
N ASN A 147 -6.67 -4.42 10.16
CA ASN A 147 -5.25 -4.59 9.95
C ASN A 147 -4.77 -3.91 8.66
N ALA A 148 -5.51 -4.05 7.56
CA ALA A 148 -5.17 -3.40 6.30
C ALA A 148 -5.23 -1.87 6.38
N ARG A 149 -6.16 -1.31 7.16
CA ARG A 149 -6.24 0.14 7.42
C ARG A 149 -5.02 0.65 8.20
N ARG A 150 -4.57 -0.07 9.24
CA ARG A 150 -3.33 0.22 9.98
C ARG A 150 -2.11 0.17 9.06
N TRP A 151 -2.00 -0.88 8.25
CA TRP A 151 -0.93 -1.01 7.25
C TRP A 151 -0.90 0.17 6.28
N MET A 152 -2.07 0.55 5.74
CA MET A 152 -2.17 1.70 4.86
C MET A 152 -1.77 3.00 5.56
N HIS A 153 -2.26 3.24 6.78
CA HIS A 153 -1.93 4.43 7.57
C HIS A 153 -0.42 4.58 7.75
N ARG A 154 0.28 3.48 8.06
CA ARG A 154 1.75 3.45 8.09
C ARG A 154 2.37 3.87 6.76
N GLN A 155 1.91 3.26 5.67
CA GLN A 155 2.54 3.38 4.37
C GLN A 155 2.26 4.73 3.68
N THR A 156 1.29 5.49 4.21
CA THR A 156 0.92 6.82 3.72
C THR A 156 1.43 7.95 4.59
N GLN A 157 2.29 7.68 5.57
CA GLN A 157 2.89 8.75 6.37
C GLN A 157 3.58 9.77 5.45
N LYS A 158 3.19 11.04 5.58
CA LYS A 158 3.66 12.19 4.78
C LYS A 158 3.23 12.19 3.30
N ALA A 159 2.42 11.23 2.86
CA ALA A 159 1.84 11.28 1.52
C ALA A 159 0.68 12.28 1.51
N PRO A 160 0.60 13.23 0.55
CA PRO A 160 -0.50 14.19 0.49
C PRO A 160 -1.82 13.52 0.11
N ARG A 161 -1.76 12.32 -0.47
CA ARG A 161 -2.89 11.51 -0.90
C ARG A 161 -2.46 10.08 -1.15
N SER A 162 -3.43 9.17 -1.20
CA SER A 162 -3.21 7.77 -1.57
C SER A 162 -4.45 7.17 -2.24
N VAL A 163 -4.29 6.01 -2.86
CA VAL A 163 -5.40 5.26 -3.46
C VAL A 163 -5.39 3.83 -2.92
N TYR A 164 -6.56 3.25 -2.66
CA TYR A 164 -6.67 1.80 -2.54
C TYR A 164 -7.78 1.23 -3.42
N VAL A 165 -7.61 0.00 -3.85
CA VAL A 165 -8.57 -0.79 -4.61
C VAL A 165 -8.92 -2.00 -3.76
N ASN A 166 -10.19 -2.13 -3.37
CA ASN A 166 -10.68 -3.38 -2.84
C ASN A 166 -11.13 -4.27 -4.01
N THR A 167 -10.35 -5.31 -4.25
CA THR A 167 -10.57 -6.23 -5.38
C THR A 167 -11.73 -7.21 -5.14
N ARG A 168 -12.21 -7.42 -3.90
CA ARG A 168 -13.49 -8.12 -3.64
C ARG A 168 -14.69 -7.19 -3.85
N GLY A 169 -14.59 -5.94 -3.43
CA GLY A 169 -15.67 -4.98 -3.68
C GLY A 169 -15.72 -4.45 -5.11
N ALA A 170 -14.64 -4.62 -5.87
CA ALA A 170 -14.41 -4.02 -7.19
C ALA A 170 -14.73 -2.51 -7.17
N TYR A 171 -14.13 -1.81 -6.22
CA TYR A 171 -14.14 -0.34 -6.13
C TYR A 171 -12.74 0.19 -5.79
N LEU A 172 -12.54 1.46 -6.12
CA LEU A 172 -11.36 2.26 -5.80
C LEU A 172 -11.78 3.43 -4.92
N VAL A 173 -10.92 3.77 -3.96
CA VAL A 173 -11.06 4.96 -3.14
C VAL A 173 -9.75 5.75 -3.13
N GLY A 174 -9.86 7.05 -3.39
CA GLY A 174 -8.81 8.02 -3.13
C GLY A 174 -8.97 8.64 -1.75
N ARG A 175 -7.85 8.78 -1.03
CA ARG A 175 -7.79 9.32 0.32
C ARG A 175 -6.87 10.53 0.41
N ASP A 176 -7.27 11.52 1.20
CA ASP A 176 -6.41 12.67 1.54
C ASP A 176 -5.28 12.28 2.52
N SER A 177 -4.49 13.27 2.94
CA SER A 177 -3.39 13.06 3.90
C SER A 177 -3.85 12.70 5.31
N ALA A 178 -5.09 13.02 5.68
CA ALA A 178 -5.69 12.64 6.96
C ALA A 178 -6.28 11.22 6.91
N GLY A 179 -6.38 10.61 5.73
CA GLY A 179 -6.93 9.28 5.51
C GLY A 179 -8.42 9.27 5.15
N ASN A 180 -9.06 10.43 5.04
CA ASN A 180 -10.47 10.52 4.68
C ASN A 180 -10.68 10.13 3.22
N ASN A 181 -11.77 9.41 2.95
CA ASN A 181 -12.16 9.05 1.59
C ASN A 181 -12.71 10.30 0.88
N VAL A 182 -12.05 10.74 -0.19
CA VAL A 182 -12.42 11.95 -0.95
C VAL A 182 -12.74 11.68 -2.43
N LEU A 183 -12.44 10.47 -2.90
CA LEU A 183 -12.79 9.99 -4.23
C LEU A 183 -13.26 8.54 -4.10
N ARG A 184 -14.34 8.17 -4.79
CA ARG A 184 -14.81 6.79 -4.86
C ARG A 184 -15.31 6.49 -6.26
N MET A 185 -14.93 5.35 -6.80
CA MET A 185 -15.41 4.91 -8.11
C MET A 185 -15.43 3.39 -8.21
N ARG A 186 -16.21 2.89 -9.17
CA ARG A 186 -16.23 1.46 -9.48
C ARG A 186 -14.99 1.10 -10.29
N VAL A 187 -14.54 -0.15 -10.15
CA VAL A 187 -13.49 -0.70 -10.99
C VAL A 187 -13.89 -2.04 -11.58
N VAL A 188 -13.17 -2.47 -12.62
CA VAL A 188 -13.16 -3.85 -13.12
C VAL A 188 -11.80 -4.45 -12.81
N VAL A 189 -11.79 -5.59 -12.14
CA VAL A 189 -10.60 -6.29 -11.65
C VAL A 189 -10.48 -7.67 -12.30
N GLY A 190 -9.40 -8.38 -11.98
CA GLY A 190 -9.10 -9.70 -12.53
C GLY A 190 -10.23 -10.70 -12.34
N LYS A 191 -10.37 -11.61 -13.29
CA LYS A 191 -11.24 -12.80 -13.17
C LYS A 191 -10.60 -13.86 -12.24
N PRO A 192 -11.36 -14.83 -11.70
CA PRO A 192 -10.83 -15.82 -10.76
C PRO A 192 -9.58 -16.59 -11.22
N ASP A 193 -9.48 -16.93 -12.52
CA ASP A 193 -8.34 -17.62 -13.13
C ASP A 193 -7.17 -16.69 -13.48
N LYS A 194 -7.39 -15.36 -13.47
CA LYS A 194 -6.36 -14.33 -13.72
C LYS A 194 -6.55 -13.17 -12.71
N PRO A 195 -6.39 -13.44 -11.41
CA PRO A 195 -6.76 -12.51 -10.36
C PRO A 195 -5.86 -11.27 -10.35
N THR A 196 -6.41 -10.11 -9.97
CA THR A 196 -5.60 -8.93 -9.65
C THR A 196 -4.74 -9.25 -8.44
N PRO A 197 -3.39 -9.19 -8.55
CA PRO A 197 -2.52 -9.50 -7.43
C PRO A 197 -2.60 -8.39 -6.37
N ALA A 198 -2.72 -8.77 -5.09
CA ALA A 198 -2.68 -7.79 -4.02
C ALA A 198 -1.25 -7.25 -3.83
N MET A 199 -1.14 -5.93 -3.67
CA MET A 199 0.13 -5.22 -3.63
C MET A 199 0.05 -3.89 -2.87
N ASP A 200 1.19 -3.49 -2.35
CA ASP A 200 1.47 -2.16 -1.80
C ASP A 200 2.51 -1.51 -2.72
N THR A 201 2.10 -0.52 -3.50
CA THR A 201 2.92 0.10 -4.55
C THR A 201 2.69 1.61 -4.59
N TYR A 202 3.20 2.28 -5.61
CA TYR A 202 2.95 3.69 -5.87
C TYR A 202 2.76 3.95 -7.36
N ALA A 203 1.93 4.95 -7.66
CA ALA A 203 1.81 5.51 -9.00
C ALA A 203 3.03 6.38 -9.32
N THR A 204 3.54 6.27 -10.54
CA THR A 204 4.74 7.00 -10.99
C THR A 204 4.45 8.04 -12.07
N GLN A 205 3.57 7.71 -12.99
CA GLN A 205 3.22 8.58 -14.11
C GLN A 205 1.84 8.21 -14.65
N LEU A 206 1.24 9.18 -15.33
CA LEU A 206 0.03 9.03 -16.13
C LEU A 206 0.45 9.03 -17.60
N ILE A 207 -0.13 8.19 -18.42
CA ILE A 207 0.09 8.15 -19.86
C ILE A 207 -1.26 8.34 -20.52
N THR A 208 -1.45 9.47 -21.19
CA THR A 208 -2.62 9.71 -22.04
C THR A 208 -2.39 9.13 -23.43
N HIS A 209 -3.47 8.70 -24.08
CA HIS A 209 -3.44 8.00 -25.38
C HIS A 209 -2.40 6.87 -25.40
N PRO A 210 -2.43 5.92 -24.43
CA PRO A 210 -1.39 4.91 -24.34
C PRO A 210 -1.45 3.92 -25.51
N TYR A 211 -0.31 3.53 -26.06
CA TYR A 211 -0.22 2.26 -26.77
C TYR A 211 -0.56 1.10 -25.82
N TRP A 212 -1.31 0.11 -26.29
CA TRP A 212 -1.44 -1.14 -25.57
C TRP A 212 -0.44 -2.18 -26.08
N ASN A 213 0.63 -2.38 -25.32
CA ASN A 213 1.54 -3.49 -25.55
C ASN A 213 0.88 -4.78 -25.05
N VAL A 214 0.38 -5.60 -25.97
CA VAL A 214 -0.39 -6.80 -25.65
C VAL A 214 0.51 -7.80 -24.91
N PRO A 215 0.17 -8.21 -23.67
CA PRO A 215 0.90 -9.25 -22.97
C PRO A 215 0.99 -10.52 -23.80
N ARG A 216 2.16 -11.18 -23.80
CA ARG A 216 2.41 -12.38 -24.62
C ARG A 216 1.31 -13.44 -24.47
N SER A 217 0.83 -13.69 -23.25
CA SER A 217 -0.23 -14.66 -23.00
C SER A 217 -1.51 -14.30 -23.75
N ILE A 218 -1.93 -13.04 -23.73
CA ILE A 218 -3.12 -12.57 -24.48
C ILE A 218 -2.87 -12.67 -25.99
N ALA A 219 -1.67 -12.28 -26.44
CA ALA A 219 -1.29 -12.35 -27.85
C ALA A 219 -1.41 -13.78 -28.40
N VAL A 220 -0.91 -14.79 -27.68
CA VAL A 220 -0.87 -16.17 -28.17
C VAL A 220 -2.08 -17.03 -27.80
N GLU A 221 -2.73 -16.78 -26.65
CA GLU A 221 -3.88 -17.58 -26.19
C GLU A 221 -5.21 -17.04 -26.71
N GLU A 222 -5.32 -15.73 -26.95
CA GLU A 222 -6.59 -15.09 -27.32
C GLU A 222 -6.60 -14.46 -28.72
N MET A 223 -5.53 -13.73 -29.08
CA MET A 223 -5.48 -13.03 -30.37
C MET A 223 -5.04 -13.94 -31.52
N LEU A 224 -3.99 -14.74 -31.34
CA LEU A 224 -3.45 -15.61 -32.39
C LEU A 224 -4.54 -16.53 -33.01
N PRO A 225 -5.42 -17.20 -32.25
CA PRO A 225 -6.51 -17.99 -32.84
C PRO A 225 -7.49 -17.16 -33.69
N LYS A 226 -7.69 -15.88 -33.38
CA LYS A 226 -8.54 -14.97 -34.16
C LYS A 226 -7.83 -14.52 -35.44
N ILE A 227 -6.53 -14.20 -35.33
CA ILE A 227 -5.68 -13.81 -36.46
C ILE A 227 -5.54 -14.97 -37.45
N GLN A 228 -5.36 -16.20 -36.97
CA GLN A 228 -5.29 -17.39 -37.81
C GLN A 228 -6.59 -17.67 -38.57
N ARG A 229 -7.74 -17.30 -38.01
CA ARG A 229 -9.04 -17.40 -38.68
C ARG A 229 -9.22 -16.29 -39.71
N ASP A 230 -8.81 -15.07 -39.39
CA ASP A 230 -8.89 -13.91 -40.28
C ASP A 230 -7.83 -12.86 -39.89
N ALA A 231 -6.81 -12.68 -40.73
CA ALA A 231 -5.73 -11.74 -40.47
C ALA A 231 -6.20 -10.28 -40.42
N ARG A 232 -7.32 -9.94 -41.08
CA ARG A 232 -7.96 -8.62 -40.99
C ARG A 232 -8.48 -8.29 -39.59
N PHE A 233 -8.48 -9.25 -38.67
CA PHE A 233 -8.65 -8.97 -37.24
C PHE A 233 -7.68 -7.89 -36.75
N LEU A 234 -6.42 -7.89 -37.22
CA LEU A 234 -5.40 -6.94 -36.80
C LEU A 234 -5.79 -5.52 -37.19
N GLU A 235 -6.11 -5.29 -38.46
CA GLU A 235 -6.57 -4.00 -38.98
C GLU A 235 -7.84 -3.51 -38.27
N ARG A 236 -8.86 -4.37 -38.17
CA ARG A 236 -10.15 -4.01 -37.52
C ARG A 236 -10.03 -3.66 -36.03
N ASN A 237 -8.94 -4.03 -35.38
CA ASN A 237 -8.70 -3.73 -33.97
C ASN A 237 -7.47 -2.84 -33.76
N ASN A 238 -6.98 -2.21 -34.84
CA ASN A 238 -5.83 -1.32 -34.84
C ASN A 238 -4.58 -1.93 -34.17
N ILE A 239 -4.29 -3.20 -34.50
CA ILE A 239 -3.16 -3.97 -33.95
C ILE A 239 -2.01 -3.99 -34.95
N GLU A 240 -0.88 -3.43 -34.53
CA GLU A 240 0.38 -3.52 -35.23
C GLU A 240 1.15 -4.79 -34.83
N VAL A 241 1.87 -5.35 -35.80
CA VAL A 241 2.76 -6.50 -35.61
C VAL A 241 4.20 -5.99 -35.61
N ILE A 242 4.94 -6.30 -34.56
CA ILE A 242 6.31 -5.81 -34.38
C ILE A 242 7.26 -7.02 -34.24
N ASP A 243 8.34 -7.03 -35.02
CA ASP A 243 9.36 -8.08 -34.94
C ASP A 243 10.27 -7.93 -33.70
N ALA A 244 11.15 -8.90 -33.49
CA ALA A 244 12.12 -8.88 -32.39
C ALA A 244 13.13 -7.72 -32.47
N LYS A 245 13.30 -7.10 -33.64
CA LYS A 245 14.18 -5.95 -33.87
C LYS A 245 13.46 -4.61 -33.64
N GLY A 246 12.14 -4.64 -33.44
CA GLY A 246 11.31 -3.45 -33.23
C GLY A 246 10.70 -2.87 -34.50
N ASN A 247 10.82 -3.54 -35.65
CA ASN A 247 10.25 -3.06 -36.91
C ASN A 247 8.79 -3.45 -37.04
N LEU A 248 7.99 -2.58 -37.66
CA LEU A 248 6.64 -2.92 -38.11
C LEU A 248 6.71 -3.99 -39.20
N VAL A 249 5.85 -5.00 -39.08
CA VAL A 249 5.73 -6.11 -40.02
C VAL A 249 4.36 -6.02 -40.66
N ASP A 250 4.34 -6.06 -41.99
CA ASP A 250 3.10 -6.21 -42.74
C ASP A 250 2.41 -7.53 -42.36
N PRO A 251 1.19 -7.49 -41.78
CA PRO A 251 0.46 -8.69 -41.41
C PRO A 251 0.21 -9.67 -42.56
N GLU A 252 0.12 -9.21 -43.81
CA GLU A 252 -0.11 -10.09 -44.97
C GLU A 252 1.13 -10.92 -45.33
N SER A 253 2.32 -10.42 -44.98
CA SER A 253 3.58 -11.14 -45.18
C SER A 253 3.78 -12.32 -44.21
N VAL A 254 2.99 -12.38 -43.13
CA VAL A 254 3.16 -13.37 -42.05
C VAL A 254 2.32 -14.63 -42.31
N ARG A 255 2.98 -15.79 -42.25
CA ARG A 255 2.30 -17.10 -42.35
C ARG A 255 1.65 -17.50 -41.01
N TRP A 256 0.56 -16.84 -40.63
CA TRP A 256 -0.12 -17.00 -39.33
C TRP A 256 -0.45 -18.45 -38.97
N GLY A 257 -0.89 -19.26 -39.95
CA GLY A 257 -1.22 -20.68 -39.73
C GLY A 257 -0.05 -21.57 -39.31
N LYS A 258 1.20 -21.09 -39.42
CA LYS A 258 2.40 -21.81 -38.96
C LYS A 258 2.85 -21.41 -37.55
N LEU A 259 2.23 -20.37 -36.96
CA LEU A 259 2.58 -19.89 -35.62
C LEU A 259 1.84 -20.69 -34.55
N SER A 260 2.41 -20.71 -33.35
CA SER A 260 1.83 -21.39 -32.19
C SER A 260 2.21 -20.67 -30.91
N VAL A 261 1.63 -21.06 -29.78
CA VAL A 261 1.99 -20.54 -28.45
C VAL A 261 3.49 -20.66 -28.16
N ALA A 262 4.13 -21.73 -28.61
CA ALA A 262 5.58 -21.92 -28.47
C ALA A 262 6.39 -21.13 -29.51
N LYS A 263 5.85 -20.91 -30.71
CA LYS A 263 6.52 -20.25 -31.84
C LYS A 263 5.77 -18.99 -32.26
N PHE A 264 5.96 -17.93 -31.48
CA PHE A 264 5.41 -16.61 -31.75
C PHE A 264 6.51 -15.54 -31.56
N PRO A 265 7.24 -15.16 -32.63
CA PRO A 265 8.40 -14.27 -32.55
C PRO A 265 8.03 -12.78 -32.61
N TYR A 266 6.76 -12.44 -32.51
CA TYR A 266 6.24 -11.08 -32.67
C TYR A 266 5.74 -10.51 -31.34
N ARG A 267 5.72 -9.18 -31.26
CA ARG A 267 4.95 -8.42 -30.27
C ARG A 267 3.76 -7.79 -30.97
N LEU A 268 2.60 -7.85 -30.34
CA LEU A 268 1.41 -7.12 -30.79
C LEU A 268 1.27 -5.83 -29.99
N ARG A 269 0.97 -4.73 -30.67
CA ARG A 269 0.70 -3.42 -30.06
C ARG A 269 -0.61 -2.90 -30.63
N GLN A 270 -1.57 -2.58 -29.77
CA GLN A 270 -2.73 -1.79 -30.20
C GLN A 270 -2.34 -0.31 -30.20
N ASP A 271 -2.67 0.36 -31.30
CA ASP A 271 -2.47 1.79 -31.44
C ASP A 271 -3.43 2.58 -30.54
N THR A 272 -3.21 3.88 -30.40
CA THR A 272 -4.04 4.80 -29.62
C THR A 272 -5.43 4.97 -30.25
N GLY A 273 -6.40 5.41 -29.46
CA GLY A 273 -7.75 5.70 -29.94
C GLY A 273 -8.86 5.28 -28.99
N GLY A 274 -10.10 5.64 -29.33
CA GLY A 274 -11.28 5.32 -28.51
C GLY A 274 -11.58 3.82 -28.38
N ASP A 275 -11.10 3.02 -29.32
CA ASP A 275 -11.23 1.55 -29.36
C ASP A 275 -10.08 0.82 -28.64
N ASN A 276 -9.07 1.55 -28.15
CA ASN A 276 -7.94 0.98 -27.43
C ASN A 276 -8.40 0.26 -26.15
N SER A 277 -7.89 -0.95 -25.91
CA SER A 277 -8.27 -1.79 -24.77
C SER A 277 -7.87 -1.19 -23.41
N LEU A 278 -6.86 -0.31 -23.38
CA LEU A 278 -6.48 0.50 -22.22
C LEU A 278 -7.29 1.79 -22.07
N GLY A 279 -8.15 2.10 -23.04
CA GLY A 279 -8.80 3.40 -23.16
C GLY A 279 -7.76 4.51 -23.31
N LEU A 280 -8.11 5.71 -22.85
CA LEU A 280 -7.32 6.92 -23.11
C LEU A 280 -6.37 7.31 -21.98
N LEU A 281 -6.35 6.55 -20.88
CA LEU A 281 -5.50 6.78 -19.73
C LEU A 281 -4.91 5.49 -19.19
N LYS A 282 -3.60 5.49 -18.95
CA LYS A 282 -2.90 4.49 -18.15
C LYS A 282 -2.19 5.17 -16.97
N VAL A 283 -2.44 4.69 -15.75
CA VAL A 283 -1.67 5.01 -14.54
C VAL A 283 -0.62 3.93 -14.33
N GLU A 284 0.64 4.29 -14.49
CA GLU A 284 1.76 3.38 -14.27
C GLU A 284 1.99 3.15 -12.77
N LEU A 285 2.12 1.89 -12.37
CA LEU A 285 2.43 1.50 -10.99
C LEU A 285 3.83 0.87 -10.93
N LYS A 286 4.60 1.14 -9.88
CA LYS A 286 5.89 0.45 -9.70
C LYS A 286 5.67 -1.01 -9.30
N ASN A 287 5.80 -1.95 -10.21
CA ASN A 287 5.70 -3.38 -9.88
C ASN A 287 6.38 -4.27 -10.94
N PRO A 288 6.79 -5.51 -10.58
CA PRO A 288 7.39 -6.44 -11.53
C PRO A 288 6.35 -7.23 -12.36
N LEU A 289 5.05 -7.06 -12.08
CA LEU A 289 3.96 -7.88 -12.62
C LEU A 289 3.22 -7.21 -13.79
N ALA A 290 3.72 -6.06 -14.27
CA ALA A 290 3.10 -5.25 -15.33
C ALA A 290 1.62 -4.88 -15.06
N ILE A 291 1.27 -4.68 -13.79
CA ILE A 291 -0.06 -4.23 -13.37
C ILE A 291 -0.15 -2.70 -13.41
N TYR A 292 -1.28 -2.18 -13.88
CA TYR A 292 -1.57 -0.75 -13.95
C TYR A 292 -3.05 -0.50 -13.67
N LEU A 293 -3.39 0.77 -13.36
CA LEU A 293 -4.78 1.25 -13.42
C LEU A 293 -4.98 1.90 -14.78
N HIS A 294 -6.15 1.73 -15.42
CA HIS A 294 -6.36 2.29 -16.75
C HIS A 294 -7.84 2.53 -17.08
N ASP A 295 -8.11 3.36 -18.08
CA ASP A 295 -9.45 3.50 -18.69
C ASP A 295 -9.82 2.22 -19.48
N THR A 296 -10.96 2.19 -20.15
CA THR A 296 -11.33 1.07 -21.02
C THR A 296 -12.37 1.49 -22.05
N ASN A 297 -12.26 0.94 -23.26
CA ASN A 297 -13.34 0.96 -24.25
C ASN A 297 -14.61 0.18 -23.81
N ALA A 298 -14.50 -0.72 -22.81
CA ALA A 298 -15.61 -1.55 -22.34
C ALA A 298 -16.34 -0.95 -21.12
N ARG A 299 -16.75 0.32 -21.20
CA ARG A 299 -17.34 1.06 -20.05
C ARG A 299 -18.64 0.47 -19.52
N TYR A 300 -19.40 -0.25 -20.36
CA TYR A 300 -20.62 -0.96 -19.95
C TYR A 300 -20.38 -1.97 -18.81
N LEU A 301 -19.13 -2.43 -18.61
CA LEU A 301 -18.78 -3.33 -17.51
C LEU A 301 -18.95 -2.68 -16.13
N PHE A 302 -18.87 -1.35 -16.03
CA PHE A 302 -19.07 -0.66 -14.75
C PHE A 302 -20.52 -0.78 -14.28
N ALA A 303 -21.52 -0.90 -15.17
CA ALA A 303 -22.91 -1.13 -14.79
C ALA A 303 -23.17 -2.55 -14.24
N ARG A 304 -22.24 -3.51 -14.44
CA ARG A 304 -22.41 -4.89 -13.97
C ARG A 304 -22.20 -4.99 -12.45
N GLN A 305 -22.97 -5.85 -11.80
CA GLN A 305 -22.73 -6.19 -10.39
C GLN A 305 -21.42 -6.97 -10.21
N LYS A 306 -21.18 -7.98 -11.04
CA LYS A 306 -19.95 -8.80 -11.04
C LYS A 306 -18.89 -8.20 -11.98
N ARG A 307 -17.86 -7.56 -11.42
CA ARG A 307 -16.81 -6.81 -12.15
C ARG A 307 -15.42 -7.47 -12.12
N TRP A 308 -15.34 -8.78 -11.89
CA TRP A 308 -14.13 -9.59 -12.02
C TRP A 308 -14.00 -10.11 -13.46
N ARG A 309 -13.54 -9.26 -14.37
CA ARG A 309 -13.59 -9.49 -15.83
C ARG A 309 -12.30 -9.13 -16.57
N SER A 310 -11.25 -8.68 -15.89
CA SER A 310 -9.96 -8.30 -16.50
C SER A 310 -8.94 -9.44 -16.44
N HIS A 311 -7.76 -9.24 -17.05
CA HIS A 311 -6.61 -10.14 -17.01
C HIS A 311 -5.61 -9.79 -15.88
N GLY A 312 -6.06 -9.09 -14.84
CA GLY A 312 -5.26 -8.75 -13.66
C GLY A 312 -5.12 -7.24 -13.43
N CYS A 313 -5.02 -6.43 -14.49
CA CYS A 313 -5.02 -4.97 -14.37
C CYS A 313 -6.38 -4.42 -13.92
N VAL A 314 -6.41 -3.17 -13.46
CA VAL A 314 -7.61 -2.55 -12.89
C VAL A 314 -8.14 -1.50 -13.85
N ARG A 315 -9.36 -1.69 -14.36
CA ARG A 315 -10.05 -0.67 -15.18
C ARG A 315 -10.82 0.28 -14.26
N VAL A 316 -10.74 1.58 -14.49
CA VAL A 316 -11.33 2.62 -13.63
C VAL A 316 -12.49 3.32 -14.31
N GLN A 317 -13.57 3.59 -13.57
CA GLN A 317 -14.80 4.16 -14.13
C GLN A 317 -14.66 5.63 -14.53
N HIS A 318 -13.92 6.42 -13.75
CA HIS A 318 -13.74 7.85 -13.94
C HIS A 318 -12.24 8.18 -14.05
N PRO A 319 -11.63 7.93 -15.22
CA PRO A 319 -10.18 8.09 -15.41
C PRO A 319 -9.71 9.54 -15.24
N ALA A 320 -10.47 10.54 -15.71
CA ALA A 320 -10.14 11.96 -15.53
C ALA A 320 -10.04 12.33 -14.04
N ASP A 321 -11.05 11.96 -13.26
CA ASP A 321 -11.09 12.22 -11.82
C ASP A 321 -9.92 11.59 -11.09
N LEU A 322 -9.57 10.34 -11.45
CA LEU A 322 -8.40 9.67 -10.88
C LEU A 322 -7.09 10.38 -11.26
N ALA A 323 -6.92 10.78 -12.53
CA ALA A 323 -5.74 11.49 -12.99
C ALA A 323 -5.55 12.83 -12.25
N ASN A 324 -6.62 13.62 -12.15
CA ASN A 324 -6.63 14.91 -11.47
C ASN A 324 -6.36 14.74 -9.97
N PHE A 325 -6.97 13.73 -9.35
CA PHE A 325 -6.72 13.38 -7.96
C PHE A 325 -5.25 13.02 -7.73
N LEU A 326 -4.68 12.12 -8.52
CA LEU A 326 -3.27 11.71 -8.40
C LEU A 326 -2.32 12.90 -8.61
N ALA A 327 -2.59 13.73 -9.62
CA ALA A 327 -1.81 14.93 -9.91
C ALA A 327 -1.93 16.01 -8.82
N GLY A 328 -3.03 16.04 -8.07
CA GLY A 328 -3.34 17.06 -7.08
C GLY A 328 -3.73 18.41 -7.68
N LYS A 329 -4.07 18.43 -8.96
CA LYS A 329 -4.46 19.61 -9.73
C LYS A 329 -5.26 19.18 -10.96
N PRO A 330 -6.06 20.07 -11.56
CA PRO A 330 -6.62 19.83 -12.88
C PRO A 330 -5.49 19.50 -13.87
N LEU A 331 -5.61 18.34 -14.53
CA LEU A 331 -4.65 17.84 -15.51
C LEU A 331 -5.34 17.37 -16.78
N LEU A 332 -6.44 16.63 -16.65
CA LEU A 332 -7.24 16.08 -17.75
C LEU A 332 -8.69 16.54 -17.64
N ASP A 333 -9.29 16.83 -18.79
CA ASP A 333 -10.72 17.07 -18.91
C ASP A 333 -11.47 15.74 -19.10
N SER A 334 -12.70 15.68 -18.59
CA SER A 334 -13.65 14.63 -18.91
C SER A 334 -14.02 14.54 -20.39
N GLU A 335 -13.99 15.65 -21.14
CA GLU A 335 -14.30 15.71 -22.59
C GLU A 335 -13.41 14.78 -23.41
N MET A 336 -12.14 14.66 -23.02
CA MET A 336 -11.17 13.72 -23.61
C MET A 336 -11.74 12.29 -23.69
N PHE A 337 -12.58 11.92 -22.74
CA PHE A 337 -13.11 10.57 -22.59
C PHE A 337 -14.48 10.38 -23.23
N THR A 338 -15.16 11.46 -23.63
CA THR A 338 -16.44 11.42 -24.35
C THR A 338 -16.26 11.58 -25.85
N GLU A 339 -15.24 12.33 -26.28
CA GLU A 339 -14.89 12.55 -27.68
C GLU A 339 -13.40 12.21 -27.91
N PRO A 340 -13.07 10.92 -28.06
CA PRO A 340 -11.68 10.49 -28.25
C PRO A 340 -11.10 11.03 -29.56
N SER A 341 -9.83 11.46 -29.53
CA SER A 341 -9.05 11.68 -30.74
C SER A 341 -8.16 10.47 -31.01
N ASP A 342 -8.28 9.89 -32.20
CA ASP A 342 -7.44 8.76 -32.63
C ASP A 342 -6.08 9.22 -33.21
N LYS A 343 -5.80 10.52 -33.18
CA LYS A 343 -4.59 11.12 -33.80
C LYS A 343 -3.56 11.60 -32.80
N GLU A 344 -3.87 11.55 -31.50
CA GLU A 344 -3.00 12.05 -30.47
C GLU A 344 -1.95 11.00 -30.06
N PRO A 345 -0.65 11.31 -30.16
CA PRO A 345 0.38 10.37 -29.74
C PRO A 345 0.39 10.19 -28.20
N PRO A 346 0.94 9.08 -27.68
CA PRO A 346 1.02 8.87 -26.25
C PRO A 346 1.82 9.97 -25.56
N LYS A 347 1.28 10.52 -24.47
CA LYS A 347 1.91 11.59 -23.69
C LYS A 347 2.06 11.19 -22.23
N ALA A 348 3.30 11.23 -21.74
CA ALA A 348 3.62 10.92 -20.36
C ALA A 348 3.55 12.19 -19.49
N HIS A 349 2.80 12.10 -18.39
CA HIS A 349 2.69 13.10 -17.34
C HIS A 349 3.27 12.51 -16.06
N ARG A 350 4.49 12.92 -15.72
CA ARG A 350 5.17 12.46 -14.50
C ARG A 350 4.47 13.03 -13.26
N LEU A 351 4.21 12.18 -12.28
CA LEU A 351 3.70 12.65 -10.99
C LEU A 351 4.84 13.28 -10.18
N PRO A 352 4.63 14.45 -9.54
CA PRO A 352 5.67 15.13 -8.77
C PRO A 352 6.11 14.31 -7.56
N GLU A 353 5.20 13.51 -7.02
CA GLU A 353 5.41 12.64 -5.87
C GLU A 353 4.99 11.21 -6.17
N ARG A 354 5.59 10.25 -5.46
CA ARG A 354 5.18 8.84 -5.51
C ARG A 354 3.92 8.67 -4.67
N ILE A 355 2.76 8.61 -5.33
CA ILE A 355 1.47 8.47 -4.65
C ILE A 355 1.25 6.99 -4.27
N PRO A 356 1.08 6.63 -2.99
CA PRO A 356 0.83 5.24 -2.59
C PRO A 356 -0.46 4.69 -3.21
N VAL A 357 -0.38 3.46 -3.71
CA VAL A 357 -1.48 2.70 -4.31
C VAL A 357 -1.50 1.31 -3.70
N PHE A 358 -2.62 0.94 -3.11
CA PHE A 358 -2.83 -0.38 -2.51
C PHE A 358 -3.85 -1.18 -3.33
N LEU A 359 -3.50 -2.38 -3.78
CA LEU A 359 -4.48 -3.34 -4.29
C LEU A 359 -4.68 -4.39 -3.21
N LEU A 360 -5.86 -4.40 -2.59
CA LEU A 360 -6.15 -5.21 -1.40
C LEU A 360 -7.32 -6.17 -1.67
N TYR A 361 -7.33 -7.30 -0.97
CA TYR A 361 -8.35 -8.33 -1.08
C TYR A 361 -9.17 -8.39 0.22
N LEU A 362 -10.10 -7.44 0.41
CA LEU A 362 -10.75 -7.21 1.71
C LEU A 362 -12.18 -7.74 1.72
N GLY A 363 -12.46 -8.70 2.62
CA GLY A 363 -13.76 -9.38 2.75
C GLY A 363 -14.86 -8.54 3.38
N ALA A 364 -14.53 -7.46 4.08
CA ALA A 364 -15.51 -6.50 4.60
C ALA A 364 -14.97 -5.07 4.47
N ASP A 365 -15.85 -4.09 4.33
CA ASP A 365 -15.51 -2.67 4.45
C ASP A 365 -16.76 -1.85 4.82
N ILE A 366 -16.56 -0.55 5.05
CA ILE A 366 -17.67 0.41 5.21
C ILE A 366 -18.01 1.01 3.85
N ASP A 367 -19.31 1.06 3.54
CA ASP A 367 -19.80 1.72 2.33
C ASP A 367 -19.93 3.24 2.50
N GLU A 368 -20.39 3.92 1.45
CA GLU A 368 -20.58 5.39 1.45
C GLU A 368 -21.67 5.89 2.41
N ASN A 369 -22.54 5.00 2.90
CA ASN A 369 -23.59 5.30 3.87
C ASN A 369 -23.16 4.99 5.31
N GLY A 370 -21.89 4.63 5.53
CA GLY A 370 -21.39 4.25 6.86
C GLY A 370 -21.78 2.84 7.29
N LYS A 371 -22.31 2.00 6.38
CA LYS A 371 -22.75 0.65 6.70
C LYS A 371 -21.66 -0.38 6.45
N LEU A 372 -21.56 -1.35 7.36
CA LEU A 372 -20.72 -2.54 7.15
C LEU A 372 -21.27 -3.41 6.01
N VAL A 373 -20.39 -3.72 5.05
CA VAL A 373 -20.69 -4.60 3.91
C VAL A 373 -19.67 -5.73 3.83
N PHE A 374 -20.15 -6.95 3.55
CA PHE A 374 -19.32 -8.12 3.31
C PHE A 374 -19.29 -8.45 1.80
N TYR A 375 -18.13 -8.94 1.35
CA TYR A 375 -17.87 -9.27 -0.05
C TYR A 375 -17.47 -10.74 -0.20
N PRO A 376 -17.94 -11.41 -1.27
CA PRO A 376 -17.63 -12.83 -1.49
C PRO A 376 -16.14 -13.06 -1.79
N ASP A 377 -15.63 -14.24 -1.38
CA ASP A 377 -14.29 -14.73 -1.74
C ASP A 377 -14.26 -15.24 -3.19
N VAL A 378 -14.18 -14.30 -4.14
CA VAL A 378 -14.19 -14.58 -5.58
C VAL A 378 -12.94 -15.30 -6.10
N TYR A 379 -11.82 -15.23 -5.38
CA TYR A 379 -10.55 -15.84 -5.78
C TYR A 379 -10.22 -17.12 -5.00
N GLY A 380 -11.03 -17.46 -3.98
CA GLY A 380 -10.82 -18.65 -3.15
C GLY A 380 -9.58 -18.54 -2.27
N TRP A 381 -9.21 -17.33 -1.84
CA TRP A 381 -7.98 -17.09 -1.08
C TRP A 381 -8.17 -17.23 0.43
N ASP A 382 -9.40 -17.14 0.96
CA ASP A 382 -9.62 -17.32 2.40
C ASP A 382 -9.33 -18.77 2.84
N LYS A 383 -9.62 -19.74 1.97
CA LYS A 383 -9.41 -21.17 2.24
C LYS A 383 -7.96 -21.64 2.13
N LYS A 384 -7.05 -20.78 1.66
CA LYS A 384 -5.62 -21.11 1.47
C LYS A 384 -4.72 -20.57 2.59
N GLY A 385 -5.30 -19.84 3.55
CA GLY A 385 -4.61 -19.34 4.73
C GLY A 385 -4.90 -20.22 5.95
N GLU A 386 -4.37 -21.46 5.93
CA GLU A 386 -4.04 -22.20 7.15
C GLU A 386 -2.61 -21.86 7.57
#